data_AF-K0KGT6-F1
#
_entry.id   AF-K0KGT6-F1
#
_cell.length_a   1.000
_cell.length_b   1.000
_cell.length_c   1.000
_cell.angle_alpha   90.00
_cell.angle_beta   90.00
_cell.angle_gamma   90.00
#
_symmetry.space_group_name_H-M   'P 1'
#
loop_
_entity.id
_entity.type
_entity.pdbx_description
1 polymer ?
#
loop_
_entity_poly.entity_id
_entity_poly.type
_entity_poly.pdbx_seq_one_letter_code
_entity_poly.pdbx_strand_id
1 'polypeptide(L)'
;MTWAQTRIVTSLGLHLDDSTSVDLRAGQESSAFLTIGNGIEITLSTSHVRTLFEQAADVLGDIGQLERAGRVLEDAYHAGAQARTAGESAARQAEVAGRAGAHEQADAAREAARNADDAAGRAQAAVRIASEAMDVADDAAAKARQAATTAAEAALSVVCDDPVTRR
;
A
#
# COMPACT_ATOMS: atom_id res chain seq x y z
N MET A 1 -6.65 -48.22 16.29
CA MET A 1 -6.13 -47.85 14.96
C MET A 1 -6.75 -46.52 14.58
N THR A 2 -6.01 -45.44 14.79
CA THR A 2 -6.47 -44.05 14.65
C THR A 2 -6.21 -43.62 13.21
N TRP A 3 -7.27 -43.24 12.50
CA TRP A 3 -7.20 -42.77 11.13
C TRP A 3 -6.59 -41.37 11.16
N ALA A 4 -5.46 -41.18 10.48
CA ALA A 4 -4.83 -39.87 10.37
C ALA A 4 -5.78 -38.94 9.59
N GLN A 5 -6.32 -37.92 10.26
CA GLN A 5 -6.98 -36.81 9.59
C GLN A 5 -5.94 -36.08 8.75
N THR A 6 -5.96 -36.30 7.44
CA THR A 6 -5.19 -35.50 6.49
C THR A 6 -5.74 -34.08 6.52
N ARG A 7 -5.05 -33.16 7.19
CA ARG A 7 -5.33 -31.73 7.08
C ARG A 7 -5.06 -31.31 5.64
N ILE A 8 -6.09 -30.95 4.90
CA ILE A 8 -5.94 -30.26 3.62
C ILE A 8 -5.40 -28.87 3.94
N VAL A 9 -4.17 -28.60 3.49
CA VAL A 9 -3.57 -27.27 3.59
C VAL A 9 -4.19 -26.41 2.50
N THR A 10 -5.00 -25.42 2.89
CA THR A 10 -5.72 -24.54 1.96
C THR A 10 -4.96 -23.26 1.61
N SER A 11 -3.88 -22.94 2.35
CA SER A 11 -3.01 -21.80 2.07
C SER A 11 -1.55 -22.14 2.38
N LEU A 12 -0.66 -21.64 1.52
CA LEU A 12 0.79 -21.73 1.70
C LEU A 12 1.35 -20.31 1.64
N GLY A 13 1.89 -19.83 2.76
CA GLY A 13 2.64 -18.57 2.82
C GLY A 13 4.12 -18.84 2.65
N LEU A 14 4.77 -18.15 1.71
CA LEU A 14 6.20 -18.23 1.46
C LEU A 14 6.79 -16.82 1.58
N HIS A 15 7.86 -16.68 2.36
CA HIS A 15 8.68 -15.47 2.40
C HIS A 15 9.92 -15.73 1.56
N LEU A 16 10.19 -14.85 0.59
CA LEU A 16 11.29 -14.97 -0.35
C LEU A 16 12.23 -13.77 -0.19
N ASP A 17 13.53 -14.03 -0.22
CA ASP A 17 14.52 -12.95 -0.26
C ASP A 17 14.47 -12.22 -1.61
N ASP A 18 14.84 -10.93 -1.64
CA ASP A 18 14.77 -10.04 -2.82
C ASP A 18 15.47 -10.59 -4.09
N SER A 19 16.41 -11.53 -3.94
CA SER A 19 17.16 -12.14 -5.04
C SER A 19 16.60 -13.49 -5.51
N THR A 20 15.54 -13.99 -4.88
CA THR A 20 14.93 -15.28 -5.21
C THR A 20 14.06 -15.14 -6.46
N SER A 21 14.43 -15.82 -7.54
CA SER A 21 13.62 -15.82 -8.75
C SER A 21 12.31 -16.56 -8.56
N VAL A 22 11.25 -16.03 -9.16
CA VAL A 22 9.94 -16.69 -9.26
C VAL A 22 9.60 -16.79 -10.74
N ASP A 23 9.63 -18.00 -11.27
CA ASP A 23 9.39 -18.29 -12.68
C ASP A 23 8.08 -19.04 -12.85
N LEU A 24 7.19 -18.55 -13.73
CA LEU A 24 6.01 -19.28 -14.16
C LEU A 24 6.23 -19.81 -15.59
N ARG A 25 6.18 -21.12 -15.77
CA ARG A 25 6.41 -21.78 -17.06
C ARG A 25 5.21 -22.63 -17.46
N ALA A 26 4.91 -22.68 -18.76
CA ALA A 26 3.87 -23.56 -19.27
C ALA A 26 4.34 -25.03 -19.16
N GLY A 27 3.48 -25.89 -18.62
CA GLY A 27 3.66 -27.33 -18.57
C GLY A 27 2.96 -28.05 -19.73
N GLN A 28 3.15 -29.35 -19.81
CA GLN A 28 2.35 -30.19 -20.71
C GLN A 28 0.95 -30.41 -20.11
N GLU A 29 -0.04 -30.73 -20.96
CA GLU A 29 -1.39 -31.11 -20.53
C GLU A 29 -2.14 -30.10 -19.64
N SER A 30 -2.23 -28.84 -20.07
CA SER A 30 -3.03 -27.78 -19.40
C SER A 30 -2.60 -27.47 -17.95
N SER A 31 -1.34 -27.71 -17.64
CA SER A 31 -0.70 -27.36 -16.38
C SER A 31 0.34 -26.25 -16.56
N ALA A 32 0.70 -25.58 -15.47
CA ALA A 32 1.84 -24.67 -15.40
C ALA A 32 2.71 -25.02 -14.19
N PHE A 33 4.00 -24.70 -14.27
CA PHE A 33 4.95 -24.88 -13.19
C PHE A 33 5.35 -23.52 -12.64
N LEU A 34 5.11 -23.29 -11.36
CA LEU A 34 5.65 -22.16 -10.61
C LEU A 34 6.92 -22.62 -9.90
N THR A 35 8.06 -22.08 -10.30
CA THR A 35 9.37 -22.38 -9.72
C THR A 35 9.80 -21.23 -8.83
N ILE A 36 10.24 -21.53 -7.61
CA ILE A 36 10.75 -20.56 -6.64
C ILE A 36 12.21 -20.91 -6.33
N GLY A 37 13.12 -20.00 -6.68
CA GLY A 37 14.55 -20.23 -6.65
C GLY A 37 14.93 -21.50 -7.43
N ASN A 38 15.74 -22.36 -6.82
CA ASN A 38 16.26 -23.58 -7.46
C ASN A 38 15.66 -24.87 -6.88
N GLY A 39 14.72 -24.78 -5.93
CA GLY A 39 14.38 -25.91 -5.06
C GLY A 39 12.90 -26.22 -4.87
N ILE A 40 11.99 -25.35 -5.31
CA ILE A 40 10.55 -25.54 -5.13
C ILE A 40 9.87 -25.44 -6.49
N GLU A 41 9.13 -26.49 -6.87
CA GLU A 41 8.28 -26.53 -8.05
C GLU A 41 6.85 -26.85 -7.63
N ILE A 42 5.90 -26.02 -8.07
CA ILE A 42 4.48 -26.16 -7.79
C ILE A 42 3.75 -26.33 -9.11
N THR A 43 3.06 -27.46 -9.28
CA THR A 43 2.19 -27.70 -10.45
C THR A 43 0.83 -27.05 -10.24
N LEU A 44 0.44 -26.22 -11.19
CA LEU A 44 -0.80 -25.44 -11.19
C LEU A 44 -1.68 -25.90 -12.35
N SER A 45 -2.99 -25.96 -12.12
CA SER A 45 -3.96 -26.11 -13.21
C SER A 45 -4.17 -24.78 -13.93
N THR A 46 -4.71 -24.84 -15.14
CA THR A 46 -5.06 -23.64 -15.93
C THR A 46 -5.98 -22.66 -15.18
N SER A 47 -6.93 -23.16 -14.37
CA SER A 47 -7.81 -22.30 -13.57
C SER A 47 -7.05 -21.54 -12.49
N HIS A 48 -6.07 -22.17 -11.84
CA HIS A 48 -5.22 -21.51 -10.84
C HIS A 48 -4.31 -20.46 -11.47
N VAL A 49 -3.78 -20.72 -12.67
CA VAL A 49 -2.96 -19.75 -13.42
C VAL A 49 -3.76 -18.50 -13.76
N ARG A 50 -5.01 -18.65 -14.22
CA ARG A 50 -5.89 -17.51 -14.52
C ARG A 50 -6.16 -16.68 -13.28
N THR A 51 -6.52 -17.30 -12.17
CA THR A 51 -6.77 -16.60 -10.90
C THR A 51 -5.51 -15.90 -10.39
N LEU A 52 -4.34 -16.52 -10.49
CA LEU A 52 -3.06 -15.88 -10.15
C LEU A 52 -2.77 -14.66 -11.03
N PHE A 53 -3.07 -14.74 -12.33
CA PHE A 53 -2.87 -13.63 -13.25
C PHE A 53 -3.78 -12.44 -12.92
N GLU A 54 -5.07 -12.70 -12.67
CA GLU A 54 -6.04 -11.69 -12.25
C GLU A 54 -5.62 -11.03 -10.93
N GLN A 55 -5.26 -11.84 -9.92
CA GLN A 55 -4.80 -11.34 -8.62
C GLN A 55 -3.48 -10.57 -8.73
N ALA A 56 -2.53 -11.02 -9.55
CA ALA A 56 -1.27 -10.33 -9.75
C ALA A 56 -1.48 -8.98 -10.45
N ALA A 57 -2.36 -8.91 -11.44
CA ALA A 57 -2.68 -7.65 -12.13
C ALA A 57 -3.29 -6.63 -11.16
N ASP A 58 -4.23 -7.06 -10.31
CA ASP A 58 -4.86 -6.20 -9.30
C ASP A 58 -3.83 -5.74 -8.25
N VAL A 59 -3.02 -6.66 -7.71
CA VAL A 59 -2.00 -6.34 -6.69
C VAL A 59 -0.92 -5.41 -7.25
N LEU A 60 -0.43 -5.64 -8.47
CA LEU A 60 0.54 -4.75 -9.12
C LEU A 60 -0.07 -3.38 -9.42
N GLY A 61 -1.35 -3.33 -9.78
CA GLY A 61 -2.11 -2.10 -9.92
C GLY A 61 -2.17 -1.32 -8.60
N ASP A 62 -2.49 -1.99 -7.51
CA ASP A 62 -2.58 -1.41 -6.16
C ASP A 62 -1.22 -0.89 -5.67
N ILE A 63 -0.14 -1.67 -5.83
CA ILE A 63 1.23 -1.23 -5.50
C ILE A 63 1.61 0.01 -6.31
N GLY A 64 1.31 0.03 -7.61
CA GLY A 64 1.58 1.18 -8.46
C GLY A 64 0.82 2.45 -8.03
N GLN A 65 -0.39 2.32 -7.49
CA GLN A 65 -1.12 3.45 -6.92
C GLN A 65 -0.56 3.88 -5.57
N LEU A 66 -0.16 2.93 -4.72
CA LEU A 66 0.47 3.19 -3.42
C LEU A 66 1.78 3.96 -3.59
N GLU A 67 2.63 3.56 -4.53
CA GLU A 67 3.89 4.26 -4.85
C GLU A 67 3.65 5.69 -5.36
N ARG A 68 2.60 5.91 -6.16
CA ARG A 68 2.24 7.26 -6.62
C ARG A 68 1.75 8.12 -5.46
N ALA A 69 0.90 7.56 -4.59
CA ALA A 69 0.42 8.26 -3.40
C ALA A 69 1.58 8.60 -2.44
N GLY A 70 2.50 7.66 -2.23
CA GLY A 70 3.71 7.87 -1.42
C GLY A 70 4.57 9.02 -1.96
N ARG A 71 4.85 9.04 -3.27
CA ARG A 71 5.58 10.14 -3.92
C ARG A 71 4.91 11.50 -3.73
N VAL A 72 3.58 11.57 -3.89
CA VAL A 72 2.84 12.83 -3.69
C VAL A 72 2.95 13.31 -2.23
N LEU A 73 2.92 12.40 -1.25
CA LEU A 73 3.08 12.76 0.17
C LEU A 73 4.49 13.23 0.49
N GLU A 74 5.50 12.57 -0.06
CA GLU A 74 6.90 12.95 0.07
C GLU A 74 7.15 14.34 -0.54
N ASP A 75 6.64 14.60 -1.76
CA ASP A 75 6.73 15.90 -2.42
C ASP A 75 6.04 17.00 -1.59
N ALA A 76 4.85 16.72 -1.05
CA ALA A 76 4.13 17.66 -0.19
C ALA A 76 4.90 17.96 1.10
N TYR A 77 5.50 16.93 1.72
CA TYR A 77 6.34 17.09 2.90
C TYR A 77 7.56 17.97 2.60
N HIS A 78 8.26 17.70 1.50
CA HIS A 78 9.42 18.49 1.08
C HIS A 78 9.07 19.93 0.73
N ALA A 79 7.98 20.15 -0.01
CA ALA A 79 7.49 21.48 -0.31
C ALA A 79 7.16 22.27 0.97
N GLY A 80 6.55 21.61 1.97
CA GLY A 80 6.30 22.22 3.28
C GLY A 80 7.58 22.58 4.04
N ALA A 81 8.58 21.71 4.02
CA ALA A 81 9.88 21.98 4.63
C ALA A 81 10.60 23.16 3.96
N GLN A 82 10.59 23.21 2.62
CA GLN A 82 11.16 24.31 1.84
C GLN A 82 10.44 25.64 2.12
N ALA A 83 9.11 25.61 2.17
CA ALA A 83 8.30 26.78 2.51
C ALA A 83 8.67 27.33 3.91
N ARG A 84 8.85 26.46 4.92
CA ARG A 84 9.30 26.89 6.25
C ARG A 84 10.68 27.54 6.22
N THR A 85 11.65 26.94 5.52
CA THR A 85 12.99 27.53 5.37
C THR A 85 12.93 28.89 4.67
N ALA A 86 12.09 29.03 3.64
CA ALA A 86 11.87 30.29 2.95
C ALA A 86 11.23 31.33 3.88
N GLY A 87 10.25 30.94 4.70
CA GLY A 87 9.59 31.79 5.69
C GLY A 87 10.56 32.33 6.73
N GLU A 88 11.38 31.45 7.32
CA GLU A 88 12.43 31.84 8.27
C GLU A 88 13.44 32.80 7.64
N SER A 89 13.82 32.57 6.39
CA SER A 89 14.73 33.46 5.66
C SER A 89 14.11 34.84 5.44
N ALA A 90 12.85 34.89 5.01
CA ALA A 90 12.11 36.14 4.80
C ALA A 90 11.94 36.91 6.12
N ALA A 91 11.65 36.22 7.23
CA ALA A 91 11.56 36.83 8.56
C ALA A 91 12.89 37.47 8.99
N ARG A 92 14.02 36.77 8.79
CA ARG A 92 15.36 37.34 9.06
C ARG A 92 15.64 38.57 8.20
N GLN A 93 15.28 38.54 6.92
CA GLN A 93 15.45 39.68 6.02
C GLN A 93 14.60 40.88 6.44
N ALA A 94 13.37 40.63 6.89
CA ALA A 94 12.49 41.68 7.41
C ALA A 94 13.09 42.38 8.64
N GLU A 95 13.70 41.62 9.55
CA GLU A 95 14.40 42.22 10.70
C GLU A 95 15.57 43.10 10.27
N VAL A 96 16.40 42.62 9.34
CA VAL A 96 17.56 43.37 8.83
C VAL A 96 17.09 44.67 8.15
N ALA A 97 16.10 44.58 7.26
CA ALA A 97 15.52 45.74 6.58
C ALA A 97 14.90 46.73 7.59
N GLY A 98 14.20 46.24 8.60
CA GLY A 98 13.62 47.07 9.66
C GLY A 98 14.68 47.83 10.46
N ARG A 99 15.79 47.17 10.82
CA ARG A 99 16.93 47.81 11.51
C ARG A 99 17.64 48.84 10.64
N ALA A 100 17.60 48.67 9.32
CA ALA A 100 18.17 49.60 8.35
C ALA A 100 17.23 50.78 8.00
N GLY A 101 16.01 50.83 8.55
CA GLY A 101 15.00 51.85 8.23
C GLY A 101 14.28 51.65 6.88
N ALA A 102 14.50 50.51 6.22
CA ALA A 102 13.85 50.13 4.97
C ALA A 102 12.48 49.49 5.25
N HIS A 103 11.54 50.29 5.76
CA HIS A 103 10.27 49.80 6.31
C HIS A 103 9.38 49.10 5.29
N GLU A 104 9.28 49.61 4.06
CA GLU A 104 8.47 48.98 3.00
C GLU A 104 8.98 47.58 2.63
N GLN A 105 10.30 47.42 2.51
CA GLN A 105 10.93 46.14 2.23
C GLN A 105 10.80 45.18 3.42
N ALA A 106 10.86 45.71 4.65
CA ALA A 106 10.62 44.93 5.86
C ALA A 106 9.19 44.38 5.91
N ASP A 107 8.19 45.18 5.53
CA ASP A 107 6.79 44.74 5.51
C ASP A 107 6.52 43.70 4.43
N ALA A 108 7.04 43.90 3.22
CA ALA A 108 6.96 42.90 2.15
C ALA A 108 7.61 41.56 2.55
N ALA A 109 8.76 41.61 3.22
CA ALA A 109 9.44 40.41 3.72
C ALA A 109 8.67 39.72 4.86
N ARG A 110 7.97 40.46 5.73
CA ARG A 110 7.08 39.87 6.76
C ARG A 110 5.88 39.19 6.13
N GLU A 111 5.28 39.80 5.11
CA GLU A 111 4.15 39.20 4.40
C GLU A 111 4.58 37.90 3.69
N ALA A 112 5.74 37.92 3.02
CA ALA A 112 6.31 36.72 2.42
C ALA A 112 6.58 35.62 3.46
N ALA A 113 7.09 35.98 4.65
CA ALA A 113 7.31 35.04 5.74
C ALA A 113 6.00 34.38 6.21
N ARG A 114 4.94 35.17 6.42
CA ARG A 114 3.62 34.66 6.83
C ARG A 114 3.02 33.73 5.78
N ASN A 115 3.08 34.11 4.52
CA ASN A 115 2.55 33.29 3.43
C ASN A 115 3.29 31.94 3.32
N ALA A 116 4.61 31.94 3.55
CA ALA A 116 5.42 30.74 3.54
C ALA A 116 5.13 29.82 4.74
N ASP A 117 4.95 30.39 5.94
CA ASP A 117 4.52 29.64 7.12
C ASP A 117 3.13 29.03 6.96
N ASP A 118 2.17 29.78 6.40
CA ASP A 118 0.83 29.29 6.10
C ASP A 118 0.88 28.13 5.09
N ALA A 119 1.69 28.25 4.04
CA ALA A 119 1.89 27.19 3.06
C ALA A 119 2.50 25.93 3.70
N ALA A 120 3.52 26.09 4.55
CA ALA A 120 4.13 24.99 5.29
C ALA A 120 3.14 24.28 6.23
N GLY A 121 2.31 25.07 6.93
CA GLY A 121 1.26 24.54 7.80
C GLY A 121 0.20 23.74 7.02
N ARG A 122 -0.24 24.25 5.87
CA ARG A 122 -1.20 23.53 4.99
C ARG A 122 -0.61 22.23 4.45
N ALA A 123 0.66 22.24 4.04
CA ALA A 123 1.34 21.04 3.56
C ALA A 123 1.42 19.96 4.65
N GLN A 124 1.81 20.32 5.89
CA GLN A 124 1.81 19.38 7.01
C GLN A 124 0.42 18.84 7.36
N ALA A 125 -0.60 19.71 7.35
CA ALA A 125 -1.97 19.29 7.63
C ALA A 125 -2.47 18.31 6.56
N ALA A 126 -2.17 18.55 5.29
CA ALA A 126 -2.53 17.67 4.18
C ALA A 126 -1.86 16.29 4.30
N VAL A 127 -0.55 16.25 4.59
CA VAL A 127 0.18 14.99 4.80
C VAL A 127 -0.43 14.19 5.95
N ARG A 128 -0.73 14.84 7.09
CA ARG A 128 -1.35 14.17 8.23
C ARG A 128 -2.73 13.58 7.89
N ILE A 129 -3.61 14.38 7.27
CA ILE A 129 -4.95 13.92 6.87
C ILE A 129 -4.85 12.73 5.91
N ALA A 130 -3.91 12.77 4.98
CA ALA A 130 -3.71 11.68 4.04
C ALA A 130 -3.20 10.41 4.72
N SER A 131 -2.26 10.51 5.68
CA SER A 131 -1.83 9.36 6.48
C SER A 131 -2.98 8.75 7.28
N GLU A 132 -3.78 9.58 7.96
CA GLU A 132 -4.97 9.12 8.69
C GLU A 132 -5.98 8.41 7.77
N ALA A 133 -6.18 8.93 6.55
CA ALA A 133 -7.05 8.30 5.56
C ALA A 133 -6.51 6.95 5.05
N MET A 134 -5.19 6.81 4.91
CA MET A 134 -4.56 5.54 4.54
C MET A 134 -4.74 4.49 5.63
N ASP A 135 -4.53 4.84 6.90
CA ASP A 135 -4.77 3.93 8.03
C ASP A 135 -6.21 3.41 8.04
N VAL A 136 -7.19 4.31 7.82
CA VAL A 136 -8.62 3.94 7.74
C VAL A 136 -8.91 3.03 6.56
N ALA A 137 -8.28 3.29 5.41
CA ALA A 137 -8.45 2.46 4.21
C ALA A 137 -7.88 1.05 4.41
N ASP A 138 -6.70 0.93 5.03
CA ASP A 138 -6.08 -0.36 5.36
C ASP A 138 -6.95 -1.16 6.34
N ASP A 139 -7.47 -0.50 7.37
CA ASP A 139 -8.40 -1.08 8.33
C ASP A 139 -9.68 -1.62 7.65
N ALA A 140 -10.24 -0.84 6.72
CA ALA A 140 -11.42 -1.22 5.96
C ALA A 140 -11.12 -2.41 5.02
N ALA A 141 -9.97 -2.39 4.35
CA ALA A 141 -9.52 -3.48 3.49
C ALA A 141 -9.32 -4.78 4.28
N ALA A 142 -8.70 -4.72 5.46
CA ALA A 142 -8.52 -5.87 6.34
C ALA A 142 -9.87 -6.47 6.78
N LYS A 143 -10.82 -5.62 7.20
CA LYS A 143 -12.18 -6.04 7.57
C LYS A 143 -12.93 -6.66 6.39
N ALA A 144 -12.80 -6.09 5.20
CA ALA A 144 -13.41 -6.63 3.98
C ALA A 144 -12.85 -8.02 3.63
N ARG A 145 -11.53 -8.21 3.70
CA ARG A 145 -10.89 -9.52 3.47
C ARG A 145 -11.33 -10.56 4.50
N GLN A 146 -11.42 -10.17 5.78
CA GLN A 146 -11.93 -11.04 6.83
C GLN A 146 -13.38 -11.45 6.56
N ALA A 147 -14.26 -10.50 6.23
CA ALA A 147 -15.67 -10.78 5.92
C ALA A 147 -15.81 -11.71 4.71
N ALA A 148 -15.02 -11.49 3.65
CA ALA A 148 -15.00 -12.36 2.48
C ALA A 148 -14.56 -13.80 2.83
N THR A 149 -13.55 -13.94 3.69
CA THR A 149 -13.08 -15.26 4.17
C THR A 149 -14.18 -15.97 4.95
N THR A 150 -14.80 -15.29 5.92
CA THR A 150 -15.91 -15.85 6.71
C THR A 150 -17.09 -16.25 5.81
N ALA A 151 -17.42 -15.45 4.80
CA ALA A 151 -18.49 -15.77 3.84
C ALA A 151 -18.15 -17.00 2.99
N ALA A 152 -16.90 -17.15 2.55
CA ALA A 152 -16.44 -18.32 1.82
C ALA A 152 -16.49 -19.60 2.67
N GLU A 153 -16.07 -19.52 3.93
CA GLU A 153 -16.15 -20.64 4.88
C GLU A 153 -17.60 -21.05 5.15
N ALA A 154 -18.51 -20.09 5.30
CA ALA A 154 -19.94 -20.36 5.47
C ALA A 154 -20.57 -20.99 4.21
N ALA A 155 -20.16 -20.56 3.01
CA ALA A 155 -20.64 -21.16 1.77
C ALA A 155 -20.18 -22.63 1.64
N LEU A 156 -18.95 -22.95 2.05
CA LEU A 156 -18.41 -24.32 2.03
C LEU A 156 -19.08 -25.24 3.06
N SER A 157 -19.44 -24.72 4.24
CA SER A 157 -20.14 -25.51 5.26
C SER A 157 -21.57 -25.86 4.82
N VAL A 158 -22.27 -24.96 4.12
CA VAL A 158 -23.61 -25.22 3.55
C VAL A 158 -23.57 -26.28 2.44
N VAL A 159 -22.52 -26.34 1.63
CA VAL A 159 -22.36 -27.35 0.57
C VAL A 159 -22.01 -28.74 1.13
N CYS A 160 -21.37 -28.82 2.30
CA CYS A 160 -21.00 -30.09 2.92
C CYS A 160 -22.10 -30.69 3.82
N ASP A 161 -23.16 -29.95 4.12
CA ASP A 161 -24.28 -30.39 4.98
C ASP A 161 -25.50 -30.92 4.20
N ASP A 162 -25.36 -31.19 2.89
CA ASP A 162 -26.43 -31.76 2.06
C ASP A 162 -26.70 -33.24 2.44
N PRO A 163 -27.87 -33.60 3.01
CA PRO A 163 -28.12 -34.91 3.61
C PRO A 163 -28.33 -36.07 2.62
N VAL A 164 -28.04 -35.87 1.32
CA VAL A 164 -28.33 -36.86 0.26
C VAL A 164 -27.38 -38.08 0.26
N THR A 165 -26.27 -38.05 1.01
CA THR A 165 -25.33 -39.19 1.11
C THR A 165 -25.49 -40.07 2.35
N ARG A 166 -26.53 -39.88 3.18
CA ARG A 166 -26.91 -40.82 4.25
C ARG A 166 -28.07 -41.74 3.83
N ARG A 167 -27.87 -42.59 2.81
CA ARG A 167 -28.67 -43.80 2.60
C ARG A 167 -27.79 -44.92 2.05
#